data_AF-A0A9R1UQV4-F1
#
_entry.id   AF-A0A9R1UQV4-F1
#
_cell.length_a   1.000
_cell.length_b   1.000
_cell.length_c   1.000
_cell.angle_alpha   90.00
_cell.angle_beta   90.00
_cell.angle_gamma   90.00
#
_symmetry.space_group_name_H-M   'P 1'
#
loop_
_entity.id
_entity.type
_entity.pdbx_description
1 polymer ?
#
loop_
_entity_poly.entity_id
_entity_poly.type
_entity_poly.pdbx_seq_one_letter_code
_entity_poly.pdbx_strand_id
1 'polypeptide(L)'
;MLGRACSLLHFIYILTVYLMGGATTSKAAGYIRVGKWGKQSGGPQNEWSFAFEKDHKLVKITIDHGELIYSLMFTTKCGGVLHNSNMFGGWNGGDTVSEEIVGIGGAIGNRGGNPVISSLYFMTNKKTHGPSGHATENVFYLPWDKGSLVGFYGLAGYYIDGIGVYLKAYEEIVRVGTWGKTQRAGPQNVWTFQLEENHHLKKITIDHGDLIYSLMFTTQCGGLTQTTEKFGGWNGGETVSEVIFERHEEIIAISGTIALSRGSDAGLTIISSISFMTNKKTHGPFGNVRGKPFTVSWNIGSFVGFYGLAGYYIDSIGVYLKEVQ
;
A
#
# COMPACT_ATOMS: atom_id res chain seq x y z
N MET A 1 -13.18 47.06 30.17
CA MET A 1 -13.51 45.76 30.80
C MET A 1 -14.28 44.91 29.79
N LEU A 2 -13.59 44.13 28.97
CA LEU A 2 -14.16 43.07 28.15
C LEU A 2 -12.99 42.22 27.66
N GLY A 3 -12.84 41.03 28.21
CA GLY A 3 -11.71 40.16 27.88
C GLY A 3 -11.47 39.12 28.95
N ARG A 4 -12.32 38.09 29.00
CA ARG A 4 -12.10 36.76 29.60
C ARG A 4 -13.39 35.96 29.51
N ALA A 5 -13.66 35.37 28.34
CA ALA A 5 -14.70 34.34 28.20
C ALA A 5 -14.44 33.32 27.08
N CYS A 6 -13.30 33.37 26.39
CA CYS A 6 -13.06 32.50 25.22
C CYS A 6 -12.12 31.30 25.47
N SER A 7 -11.57 31.12 26.68
CA SER A 7 -10.56 30.06 26.93
C SER A 7 -11.07 28.84 27.71
N LEU A 8 -12.33 28.81 28.16
CA LEU A 8 -12.86 27.66 28.93
C LEU A 8 -13.71 26.69 28.10
N LEU A 9 -14.32 27.11 26.98
CA LEU A 9 -15.14 26.20 26.15
C LEU A 9 -14.32 25.29 25.21
N HIS A 10 -13.09 25.69 24.83
CA HIS A 10 -12.21 24.84 24.01
C HIS A 10 -11.58 23.68 24.78
N PHE A 11 -11.52 23.75 26.11
CA PHE A 11 -10.93 22.68 26.94
C PHE A 11 -11.93 21.57 27.31
N ILE A 12 -13.24 21.83 27.21
CA ILE A 12 -14.26 20.82 27.56
C ILE A 12 -14.53 19.87 26.39
N TYR A 13 -14.38 20.32 25.13
CA TYR A 13 -14.61 19.47 23.96
C TYR A 13 -13.52 18.41 23.71
N ILE A 14 -12.29 18.65 24.18
CA ILE A 14 -11.17 17.71 24.00
C ILE A 14 -11.21 16.59 25.05
N LEU A 15 -11.82 16.83 26.23
CA LEU A 15 -11.85 15.84 27.31
C LEU A 15 -12.99 14.80 27.17
N THR A 16 -14.06 15.09 26.43
CA THR A 16 -15.18 14.14 26.25
C THR A 16 -14.83 12.98 25.31
N VAL A 17 -13.77 13.10 24.49
CA VAL A 17 -13.33 12.03 23.59
C VAL A 17 -12.61 10.89 24.34
N TYR A 18 -12.17 11.13 25.59
CA TYR A 18 -11.37 10.16 26.35
C TYR A 18 -12.15 9.24 27.30
N LEU A 19 -13.48 9.35 27.40
CA LEU A 19 -14.27 8.62 28.41
C LEU A 19 -15.45 7.79 27.89
N MET A 20 -15.57 7.54 26.59
CA MET A 20 -16.51 6.53 26.09
C MET A 20 -15.81 5.56 25.16
N GLY A 21 -15.47 4.39 25.71
CA GLY A 21 -15.18 3.20 24.93
C GLY A 21 -16.39 2.87 24.07
N GLY A 22 -16.18 2.85 22.77
CA GLY A 22 -17.17 2.52 21.76
C GLY A 22 -16.49 2.64 20.41
N ALA A 23 -16.60 1.59 19.59
CA ALA A 23 -16.03 1.53 18.26
C ALA A 23 -16.22 2.87 17.54
N THR A 24 -15.12 3.56 17.23
CA THR A 24 -15.13 4.68 16.31
C THR A 24 -15.47 4.12 14.93
N THR A 25 -16.76 4.06 14.63
CA THR A 25 -17.25 4.04 13.25
C THR A 25 -16.63 5.24 12.55
N SER A 26 -15.61 4.99 11.75
CA SER A 26 -14.90 6.03 11.02
C SER A 26 -15.91 6.76 10.14
N LYS A 27 -16.04 8.07 10.36
CA LYS A 27 -16.46 9.03 9.35
C LYS A 27 -15.86 8.57 8.01
N ALA A 28 -16.68 8.44 6.96
CA ALA A 28 -16.27 8.04 5.62
C ALA A 28 -14.91 8.67 5.30
N ALA A 29 -13.87 7.83 5.28
CA ALA A 29 -12.52 8.32 5.19
C ALA A 29 -12.29 8.73 3.74
N GLY A 30 -12.13 10.03 3.47
CA GLY A 30 -11.69 10.56 2.16
C GLY A 30 -10.22 10.27 1.87
N TYR A 31 -9.80 9.03 2.15
CA TYR A 31 -8.47 8.47 1.95
C TYR A 31 -8.53 6.92 1.98
N ILE A 32 -7.52 6.31 1.37
CA ILE A 32 -7.27 4.88 1.29
C ILE A 32 -6.15 4.54 2.27
N ARG A 33 -6.33 3.51 3.09
CA ARG A 33 -5.34 3.05 4.06
C ARG A 33 -4.61 1.85 3.48
N VAL A 34 -3.36 2.05 3.06
CA VAL A 34 -2.56 1.06 2.34
C VAL A 34 -1.38 0.57 3.18
N GLY A 35 -1.16 -0.74 3.13
CA GLY A 35 -0.09 -1.48 3.77
C GLY A 35 -0.33 -1.77 5.24
N LYS A 36 0.78 -2.14 5.86
CA LYS A 36 1.22 -1.89 7.24
C LYS A 36 2.40 -2.84 7.37
N TRP A 37 3.60 -2.37 7.07
CA TRP A 37 4.81 -3.19 7.16
C TRP A 37 5.29 -3.24 8.59
N GLY A 38 6.02 -4.30 8.95
CA GLY A 38 6.41 -4.58 10.34
C GLY A 38 5.31 -5.34 11.10
N LYS A 39 5.08 -4.94 12.35
CA LYS A 39 4.14 -5.59 13.27
C LYS A 39 2.69 -5.44 12.81
N GLN A 40 1.96 -6.56 12.78
CA GLN A 40 0.57 -6.59 12.28
C GLN A 40 -0.47 -6.32 13.37
N SER A 41 -0.16 -6.54 14.64
CA SER A 41 -1.11 -6.37 15.76
C SER A 41 -0.44 -5.74 16.98
N GLY A 42 -1.24 -5.03 17.77
CA GLY A 42 -0.81 -4.36 18.99
C GLY A 42 -2.02 -3.87 19.77
N GLY A 43 -1.83 -3.53 21.05
CA GLY A 43 -2.89 -2.89 21.82
C GLY A 43 -3.16 -1.46 21.32
N PRO A 44 -4.37 -0.91 21.56
CA PRO A 44 -4.76 0.43 21.11
C PRO A 44 -3.78 1.54 21.51
N GLN A 45 -3.09 1.39 22.64
CA GLN A 45 -2.09 2.32 23.14
C GLN A 45 -0.84 2.45 22.26
N ASN A 46 -0.59 1.46 21.38
CA ASN A 46 0.54 1.46 20.47
C ASN A 46 0.16 1.99 19.08
N GLU A 47 -1.12 2.24 18.82
CA GLU A 47 -1.57 2.75 17.53
C GLU A 47 -1.23 4.24 17.41
N TRP A 48 -0.65 4.61 16.27
CA TRP A 48 -0.42 6.01 15.94
C TRP A 48 -0.94 6.31 14.53
N SER A 49 -1.37 7.55 14.35
CA SER A 49 -1.92 8.04 13.10
C SER A 49 -1.62 9.52 12.94
N PHE A 50 -1.19 9.91 11.74
CA PHE A 50 -0.97 11.29 11.34
C PHE A 50 -1.60 11.49 9.96
N ALA A 51 -2.79 12.09 9.93
CA ALA A 51 -3.43 12.53 8.69
C ALA A 51 -3.21 14.02 8.51
N PHE A 52 -2.99 14.47 7.27
CA PHE A 52 -2.82 15.89 6.98
C PHE A 52 -4.15 16.61 7.21
N GLU A 53 -4.07 17.76 7.86
CA GLU A 53 -5.20 18.68 7.94
C GLU A 53 -5.50 19.27 6.55
N LYS A 54 -6.72 19.80 6.38
CA LYS A 54 -7.13 20.42 5.12
C LYS A 54 -6.14 21.53 4.74
N ASP A 55 -5.70 21.55 3.48
CA ASP A 55 -4.75 22.51 2.90
C ASP A 55 -3.30 22.43 3.43
N HIS A 56 -2.99 21.48 4.31
CA HIS A 56 -1.63 21.20 4.75
C HIS A 56 -0.86 20.38 3.71
N LYS A 57 0.44 20.67 3.56
CA LYS A 57 1.38 19.89 2.75
C LYS A 57 2.55 19.41 3.59
N LEU A 58 2.92 18.14 3.50
CA LEU A 58 4.13 17.63 4.15
C LEU A 58 5.38 18.31 3.57
N VAL A 59 6.28 18.75 4.44
CA VAL A 59 7.54 19.43 4.06
C VAL A 59 8.78 18.87 4.75
N LYS A 60 8.61 18.02 5.77
CA LYS A 60 9.70 17.37 6.48
C LYS A 60 9.24 16.10 7.17
N ILE A 61 10.08 15.06 7.11
CA ILE A 61 9.97 13.86 7.95
C ILE A 61 11.26 13.75 8.73
N THR A 62 11.19 13.98 10.03
CA THR A 62 12.29 13.75 10.98
C THR A 62 12.26 12.30 11.42
N ILE A 63 13.36 11.57 11.21
CA ILE A 63 13.51 10.15 11.51
C ILE A 63 14.68 10.00 12.47
N ASP A 64 14.39 9.63 13.72
CA ASP A 64 15.42 9.23 14.69
C ASP A 64 15.73 7.75 14.48
N HIS A 65 17.00 7.42 14.28
CA HIS A 65 17.41 6.06 13.92
C HIS A 65 18.82 5.68 14.39
N GLY A 66 18.99 4.38 14.58
CA GLY A 66 20.29 3.70 14.67
C GLY A 66 20.23 2.43 13.83
N GLU A 67 20.39 1.27 14.46
CA GLU A 67 20.11 -0.03 13.81
C GLU A 67 18.62 -0.26 13.51
N LEU A 68 17.74 0.52 14.16
CA LEU A 68 16.29 0.50 13.99
C LEU A 68 15.76 1.94 13.83
N ILE A 69 14.48 2.07 13.45
CA ILE A 69 13.78 3.35 13.48
C ILE A 69 13.22 3.58 14.88
N TYR A 70 13.76 4.57 15.58
CA TYR A 70 13.39 4.92 16.94
C TYR A 70 12.15 5.78 16.97
N SER A 71 12.08 6.81 16.12
CA SER A 71 10.90 7.67 16.05
C SER A 71 10.71 8.40 14.73
N LEU A 72 9.49 8.91 14.55
CA LEU A 72 9.07 9.74 13.43
C LEU A 72 8.39 11.02 13.94
N MET A 73 8.69 12.14 13.29
CA MET A 73 7.95 13.38 13.44
C MET A 73 7.76 14.02 12.06
N PHE A 74 6.55 14.50 11.79
CA PHE A 74 6.17 15.07 10.50
C PHE A 74 5.96 16.57 10.64
N THR A 75 6.51 17.37 9.73
CA THR A 75 6.20 18.79 9.64
C THR A 75 5.40 19.05 8.38
N THR A 76 4.26 19.70 8.54
CA THR A 76 3.43 20.19 7.43
C THR A 76 3.50 21.71 7.33
N LYS A 77 3.15 22.26 6.17
CA LYS A 77 3.04 23.69 5.91
C LYS A 77 1.61 24.02 5.46
N CYS A 78 1.02 25.03 6.08
CA CYS A 78 -0.28 25.60 5.70
C CYS A 78 -0.20 27.12 5.75
N GLY A 79 -0.67 27.81 4.70
CA GLY A 79 -0.66 29.28 4.67
C GLY A 79 0.71 29.94 4.90
N GLY A 80 1.82 29.24 4.64
CA GLY A 80 3.17 29.74 4.95
C GLY A 80 3.75 29.28 6.29
N VAL A 81 2.90 28.78 7.22
CA VAL A 81 3.26 28.41 8.60
C VAL A 81 3.60 26.93 8.68
N LEU A 82 4.61 26.58 9.48
CA LEU A 82 5.02 25.20 9.75
C LEU A 82 4.29 24.64 10.98
N HIS A 83 3.82 23.40 10.89
CA HIS A 83 3.13 22.67 11.94
C HIS A 83 3.80 21.32 12.14
N ASN A 84 4.28 21.04 13.34
CA ASN A 84 4.86 19.74 13.69
C ASN A 84 3.78 18.81 14.26
N SER A 85 3.82 17.54 13.87
CA SER A 85 3.09 16.48 14.56
C SER A 85 3.69 16.23 15.94
N ASN A 86 2.97 15.45 16.75
CA ASN A 86 3.60 14.76 17.88
C ASN A 86 4.72 13.83 17.36
N MET A 87 5.65 13.51 18.24
CA MET A 87 6.67 12.49 17.99
C MET A 87 6.07 11.10 18.22
N PHE A 88 6.29 10.19 17.28
CA PHE A 88 5.86 8.80 17.39
C PHE A 88 7.12 7.93 17.62
N GLY A 89 7.33 7.40 18.83
CA GLY A 89 8.55 6.65 19.21
C GLY A 89 9.52 7.42 20.14
N GLY A 90 10.82 7.05 20.14
CA GLY A 90 11.94 7.66 20.91
C GLY A 90 12.38 9.10 20.53
N TRP A 91 13.50 9.63 21.07
CA TRP A 91 13.85 11.07 21.06
C TRP A 91 15.04 11.46 20.14
N ASN A 92 14.73 12.32 19.15
CA ASN A 92 15.55 13.30 18.40
C ASN A 92 16.45 12.87 17.21
N GLY A 93 16.33 13.65 16.13
CA GLY A 93 17.22 13.73 14.96
C GLY A 93 16.46 13.51 13.65
N GLY A 94 16.68 14.29 12.58
CA GLY A 94 16.08 13.92 11.30
C GLY A 94 16.16 14.95 10.16
N ASP A 95 16.09 14.40 8.95
CA ASP A 95 16.27 15.08 7.67
C ASP A 95 15.03 15.85 7.20
N THR A 96 15.20 16.69 6.17
CA THR A 96 14.12 17.51 5.59
C THR A 96 13.73 16.96 4.21
N VAL A 97 12.42 16.77 3.97
CA VAL A 97 11.87 16.25 2.71
C VAL A 97 10.84 17.26 2.16
N SER A 98 11.27 18.16 1.29
CA SER A 98 10.41 19.22 0.72
C SER A 98 9.80 18.87 -0.65
N GLU A 99 9.70 17.60 -0.99
CA GLU A 99 9.33 17.09 -2.32
C GLU A 99 8.07 16.21 -2.23
N GLU A 100 7.36 16.03 -3.34
CA GLU A 100 6.17 15.18 -3.37
C GLU A 100 6.58 13.72 -3.22
N ILE A 101 6.10 13.08 -2.17
CA ILE A 101 6.36 11.66 -1.90
C ILE A 101 5.42 10.84 -2.79
N VAL A 102 6.02 9.98 -3.62
CA VAL A 102 5.36 9.07 -4.57
C VAL A 102 5.62 7.60 -4.22
N GLY A 103 6.31 7.35 -3.11
CA GLY A 103 6.54 6.01 -2.64
C GLY A 103 7.23 5.95 -1.27
N ILE A 104 7.07 4.82 -0.60
CA ILE A 104 7.81 4.47 0.62
C ILE A 104 8.43 3.08 0.45
N GLY A 105 9.59 2.86 1.05
CA GLY A 105 10.09 1.51 1.24
C GLY A 105 11.02 1.45 2.44
N GLY A 106 11.53 0.26 2.71
CA GLY A 106 12.35 0.02 3.89
C GLY A 106 12.63 -1.44 4.11
N ALA A 107 13.10 -1.75 5.31
CA ALA A 107 13.36 -3.10 5.76
C ALA A 107 12.71 -3.37 7.12
N ILE A 108 12.36 -4.63 7.34
CA ILE A 108 11.73 -5.13 8.56
C ILE A 108 12.75 -6.02 9.27
N GLY A 109 13.22 -5.54 10.42
CA GLY A 109 14.09 -6.30 11.31
C GLY A 109 13.31 -7.19 12.29
N ASN A 110 14.05 -7.89 13.15
CA ASN A 110 13.51 -8.69 14.22
C ASN A 110 14.15 -8.27 15.55
N ARG A 111 13.32 -8.02 16.57
CA ARG A 111 13.79 -7.77 17.93
C ARG A 111 13.02 -8.64 18.92
N GLY A 112 13.71 -9.61 19.52
CA GLY A 112 13.11 -10.52 20.50
C GLY A 112 11.89 -11.26 19.97
N GLY A 113 11.92 -11.67 18.70
CA GLY A 113 10.82 -12.35 18.02
C GLY A 113 9.75 -11.42 17.42
N ASN A 114 9.82 -10.11 17.66
CA ASN A 114 8.85 -9.15 17.14
C ASN A 114 9.36 -8.45 15.88
N PRO A 115 8.56 -8.39 14.79
CA PRO A 115 8.87 -7.56 13.63
C PRO A 115 8.90 -6.07 14.01
N VAL A 116 9.90 -5.35 13.52
CA VAL A 116 10.10 -3.90 13.75
C VAL A 116 10.65 -3.26 12.49
N ILE A 117 10.35 -1.97 12.24
CA ILE A 117 10.94 -1.27 11.10
C ILE A 117 12.41 -0.98 11.38
N SER A 118 13.30 -1.56 10.57
CA SER A 118 14.75 -1.39 10.71
C SER A 118 15.31 -0.30 9.82
N SER A 119 14.71 -0.06 8.65
CA SER A 119 15.07 1.07 7.80
C SER A 119 13.88 1.64 7.03
N LEU A 120 13.99 2.90 6.62
CA LEU A 120 13.03 3.61 5.78
C LEU A 120 13.72 4.44 4.71
N TYR A 121 13.13 4.48 3.53
CA TYR A 121 13.45 5.44 2.49
C TYR A 121 12.16 5.94 1.83
N PHE A 122 12.20 7.15 1.30
CA PHE A 122 11.07 7.80 0.66
C PHE A 122 11.42 8.14 -0.78
N MET A 123 10.57 7.70 -1.71
CA MET A 123 10.67 8.02 -3.12
C MET A 123 9.88 9.30 -3.36
N THR A 124 10.50 10.26 -4.03
CA THR A 124 9.85 11.51 -4.45
C THR A 124 9.82 11.58 -5.96
N ASN A 125 9.08 12.56 -6.49
CA ASN A 125 9.09 12.86 -7.92
C ASN A 125 10.46 13.33 -8.45
N LYS A 126 11.47 13.54 -7.60
CA LYS A 126 12.82 13.99 -7.99
C LYS A 126 13.91 12.98 -7.66
N LYS A 127 13.91 12.44 -6.44
CA LYS A 127 14.94 11.54 -5.93
C LYS A 127 14.43 10.63 -4.82
N THR A 128 15.26 9.68 -4.41
CA THR A 128 15.05 8.87 -3.21
C THR A 128 15.82 9.46 -2.03
N HIS A 129 15.18 9.57 -0.87
CA HIS A 129 15.79 9.99 0.39
C HIS A 129 15.93 8.80 1.34
N GLY A 130 17.08 8.67 2.01
CA GLY A 130 17.45 7.50 2.82
C GLY A 130 18.36 6.50 2.07
N PRO A 131 18.47 5.24 2.54
CA PRO A 131 17.76 4.69 3.69
C PRO A 131 18.29 5.26 5.01
N SER A 132 17.37 5.60 5.90
CA SER A 132 17.64 5.82 7.32
C SER A 132 17.47 4.50 8.06
N GLY A 133 18.34 4.20 9.02
CA GLY A 133 18.38 2.91 9.73
C GLY A 133 19.21 1.83 9.04
N HIS A 134 19.09 0.56 9.47
CA HIS A 134 19.85 -0.56 8.94
C HIS A 134 18.98 -1.45 8.02
N ALA A 135 19.38 -1.60 6.77
CA ALA A 135 18.68 -2.43 5.80
C ALA A 135 18.94 -3.93 6.06
N THR A 136 17.87 -4.71 6.12
CA THR A 136 17.90 -6.18 6.20
C THR A 136 17.36 -6.80 4.91
N GLU A 137 17.45 -8.13 4.76
CA GLU A 137 16.95 -8.83 3.57
C GLU A 137 15.42 -8.77 3.42
N ASN A 138 14.68 -8.69 4.54
CA ASN A 138 13.23 -8.55 4.54
C ASN A 138 12.81 -7.12 4.21
N VAL A 139 12.76 -6.80 2.92
CA VAL A 139 12.45 -5.46 2.41
C VAL A 139 11.01 -5.31 1.96
N PHE A 140 10.48 -4.09 2.06
CA PHE A 140 9.23 -3.69 1.46
C PHE A 140 9.39 -2.43 0.62
N TYR A 141 8.51 -2.26 -0.35
CA TYR A 141 8.38 -1.02 -1.08
C TYR A 141 6.98 -0.91 -1.68
N LEU A 142 6.51 0.34 -1.75
CA LEU A 142 5.19 0.72 -2.21
C LEU A 142 5.33 2.00 -3.03
N PRO A 143 5.41 1.90 -4.36
CA PRO A 143 5.21 3.04 -5.22
C PRO A 143 3.70 3.30 -5.40
N TRP A 144 3.33 4.56 -5.62
CA TRP A 144 1.99 4.92 -6.06
C TRP A 144 2.02 6.06 -7.07
N ASP A 145 0.96 6.17 -7.85
CA ASP A 145 0.68 7.32 -8.71
C ASP A 145 -0.83 7.55 -8.85
N LYS A 146 -1.23 8.60 -9.58
CA LYS A 146 -2.63 9.07 -9.65
C LYS A 146 -3.22 9.32 -8.26
N GLY A 147 -2.38 9.66 -7.30
CA GLY A 147 -2.79 9.86 -5.92
C GLY A 147 -1.72 10.59 -5.15
N SER A 148 -2.12 11.15 -4.02
CA SER A 148 -1.23 11.91 -3.15
C SER A 148 -1.17 11.27 -1.77
N LEU A 149 0.00 11.32 -1.16
CA LEU A 149 0.15 11.00 0.25
C LEU A 149 -0.64 12.05 1.07
N VAL A 150 -1.48 11.58 1.99
CA VAL A 150 -2.23 12.43 2.93
C VAL A 150 -2.01 12.04 4.39
N GLY A 151 -1.04 11.17 4.65
CA GLY A 151 -0.65 10.84 6.01
C GLY A 151 0.00 9.47 6.16
N PHE A 152 0.31 9.13 7.40
CA PHE A 152 0.91 7.89 7.82
C PHE A 152 0.18 7.33 9.03
N TYR A 153 0.31 6.04 9.25
CA TYR A 153 -0.17 5.39 10.46
C TYR A 153 0.69 4.19 10.78
N GLY A 154 0.53 3.62 11.96
CA GLY A 154 1.27 2.43 12.30
C GLY A 154 1.08 1.93 13.71
N LEU A 155 2.07 1.15 14.14
CA LEU A 155 2.26 0.75 15.51
C LEU A 155 3.59 1.29 16.01
N ALA A 156 3.62 1.80 17.23
CA ALA A 156 4.82 2.27 17.89
C ALA A 156 4.78 1.93 19.38
N GLY A 157 5.94 1.57 19.90
CA GLY A 157 6.20 1.42 21.33
C GLY A 157 7.53 2.11 21.65
N TYR A 158 8.54 1.32 22.04
CA TYR A 158 9.92 1.82 22.11
C TYR A 158 10.51 2.17 20.73
N TYR A 159 9.95 1.62 19.66
CA TYR A 159 10.40 1.76 18.27
C TYR A 159 9.18 1.94 17.35
N ILE A 160 9.42 2.27 16.08
CA ILE A 160 8.40 2.12 15.05
C ILE A 160 8.25 0.63 14.73
N ASP A 161 7.24 0.01 15.33
CA ASP A 161 6.92 -1.41 15.16
C ASP A 161 6.31 -1.68 13.78
N GLY A 162 5.53 -0.74 13.25
CA GLY A 162 4.99 -0.84 11.90
C GLY A 162 4.53 0.49 11.32
N ILE A 163 4.44 0.54 9.99
CA ILE A 163 4.10 1.76 9.24
C ILE A 163 3.26 1.42 8.00
N GLY A 164 2.25 2.25 7.74
CA GLY A 164 1.48 2.29 6.50
C GLY A 164 1.17 3.73 6.12
N VAL A 165 0.49 3.91 4.98
CA VAL A 165 0.22 5.23 4.38
C VAL A 165 -1.28 5.48 4.19
N TYR A 166 -1.67 6.74 4.31
CA TYR A 166 -2.96 7.23 3.81
C TYR A 166 -2.75 7.88 2.45
N LEU A 167 -3.49 7.41 1.45
CA LEU A 167 -3.45 7.92 0.08
C LEU A 167 -4.79 8.55 -0.28
N LYS A 168 -4.76 9.69 -0.98
CA LYS A 168 -5.94 10.33 -1.55
C LYS A 168 -5.92 10.18 -3.06
N ALA A 169 -7.05 9.78 -3.63
CA ALA A 169 -7.24 9.58 -5.05
C ALA A 169 -7.20 10.89 -5.84
N TYR A 170 -6.62 10.84 -7.04
CA TYR A 170 -6.78 11.87 -8.06
C TYR A 170 -7.77 11.34 -9.10
N GLU A 171 -8.84 12.09 -9.38
CA GLU A 171 -9.90 11.66 -10.31
C GLU A 171 -10.41 10.24 -9.96
N GLU A 172 -10.76 10.02 -8.68
CA GLU A 172 -11.42 8.81 -8.13
C GLU A 172 -10.55 7.58 -7.85
N ILE A 173 -9.39 7.43 -8.48
CA ILE A 173 -8.52 6.26 -8.28
C ILE A 173 -7.14 6.61 -7.74
N VAL A 174 -6.47 5.64 -7.12
CA VAL A 174 -5.03 5.60 -6.87
C VAL A 174 -4.48 4.33 -7.49
N ARG A 175 -3.32 4.42 -8.15
CA ARG A 175 -2.55 3.25 -8.58
C ARG A 175 -1.48 2.94 -7.54
N VAL A 176 -1.44 1.71 -7.08
CA VAL A 176 -0.46 1.22 -6.10
C VAL A 176 0.33 0.07 -6.72
N GLY A 177 1.65 0.13 -6.61
CA GLY A 177 2.58 -0.75 -7.34
C GLY A 177 3.24 -0.03 -8.53
N THR A 178 3.87 -0.74 -9.46
CA THR A 178 3.84 -2.20 -9.69
C THR A 178 4.96 -2.97 -8.98
N TRP A 179 4.76 -4.28 -8.81
CA TRP A 179 5.77 -5.27 -8.47
C TRP A 179 6.17 -6.03 -9.74
N GLY A 180 7.46 -6.34 -9.91
CA GLY A 180 8.00 -6.99 -11.10
C GLY A 180 8.86 -6.06 -11.95
N LYS A 181 8.84 -6.24 -13.26
CA LYS A 181 9.58 -5.41 -14.22
C LYS A 181 9.15 -3.94 -14.17
N THR A 182 10.13 -3.05 -14.09
CA THR A 182 9.91 -1.59 -14.00
C THR A 182 9.99 -0.89 -15.35
N GLN A 183 10.80 -1.41 -16.27
CA GLN A 183 11.03 -0.79 -17.58
C GLN A 183 10.02 -1.25 -18.61
N ARG A 184 9.37 -0.28 -19.26
CA ARG A 184 8.45 -0.53 -20.38
C ARG A 184 9.25 -0.81 -21.65
N ALA A 185 8.96 -1.90 -22.33
CA ALA A 185 9.50 -2.15 -23.68
C ALA A 185 8.68 -1.38 -24.75
N GLY A 186 7.37 -1.20 -24.55
CA GLY A 186 6.52 -0.33 -25.36
C GLY A 186 5.07 -0.31 -24.87
N PRO A 187 4.18 0.51 -25.49
CA PRO A 187 2.77 0.61 -25.13
C PRO A 187 2.02 -0.74 -25.19
N GLN A 188 2.41 -1.62 -26.11
CA GLN A 188 1.85 -2.95 -26.31
C GLN A 188 2.03 -3.89 -25.11
N ASN A 189 2.99 -3.60 -24.22
CA ASN A 189 3.21 -4.38 -23.01
C ASN A 189 2.36 -3.89 -21.84
N VAL A 190 1.70 -2.74 -21.95
CA VAL A 190 0.87 -2.21 -20.86
C VAL A 190 -0.48 -2.89 -20.92
N TRP A 191 -0.91 -3.47 -19.81
CA TRP A 191 -2.25 -4.02 -19.65
C TRP A 191 -2.96 -3.36 -18.48
N THR A 192 -4.28 -3.29 -18.58
CA THR A 192 -5.13 -2.70 -17.55
C THR A 192 -6.47 -3.41 -17.53
N PHE A 193 -6.98 -3.62 -16.33
CA PHE A 193 -8.32 -4.09 -16.06
C PHE A 193 -8.89 -3.19 -14.95
N GLN A 194 -10.00 -2.52 -15.22
CA GLN A 194 -10.74 -1.75 -14.23
C GLN A 194 -12.19 -2.21 -14.24
N LEU A 195 -12.78 -2.32 -13.06
CA LEU A 195 -14.19 -2.62 -12.90
C LEU A 195 -15.00 -1.41 -13.39
N GLU A 196 -15.94 -1.70 -14.30
CA GLU A 196 -16.97 -0.73 -14.68
C GLU A 196 -17.93 -0.47 -13.51
N GLU A 197 -18.64 0.65 -13.56
CA GLU A 197 -19.62 1.00 -12.55
C GLU A 197 -20.70 -0.09 -12.45
N ASN A 198 -21.07 -0.48 -11.22
CA ASN A 198 -22.02 -1.57 -10.92
C ASN A 198 -21.57 -2.99 -11.29
N HIS A 199 -20.37 -3.16 -11.85
CA HIS A 199 -19.78 -4.49 -12.04
C HIS A 199 -19.06 -4.95 -10.77
N HIS A 200 -19.11 -6.25 -10.49
CA HIS A 200 -18.23 -6.89 -9.52
C HIS A 200 -17.33 -7.91 -10.20
N LEU A 201 -16.14 -8.13 -9.64
CA LEU A 201 -15.24 -9.17 -10.08
C LEU A 201 -15.81 -10.53 -9.68
N LYS A 202 -16.15 -11.36 -10.67
CA LYS A 202 -16.73 -12.69 -10.46
C LYS A 202 -15.68 -13.78 -10.48
N LYS A 203 -14.70 -13.67 -11.38
CA LYS A 203 -13.67 -14.68 -11.56
C LYS A 203 -12.36 -14.08 -12.03
N ILE A 204 -11.25 -14.64 -11.56
CA ILE A 204 -9.93 -14.52 -12.20
C ILE A 204 -9.56 -15.88 -12.76
N THR A 205 -9.21 -15.95 -14.04
CA THR A 205 -8.58 -17.13 -14.64
C THR A 205 -7.08 -16.86 -14.72
N ILE A 206 -6.28 -17.77 -14.16
CA ILE A 206 -4.83 -17.67 -14.04
C ILE A 206 -4.21 -18.81 -14.84
N ASP A 207 -3.38 -18.47 -15.81
CA ASP A 207 -2.53 -19.41 -16.53
C ASP A 207 -1.13 -19.39 -15.90
N HIS A 208 -0.69 -20.51 -15.31
CA HIS A 208 0.51 -20.57 -14.49
C HIS A 208 1.26 -21.91 -14.59
N GLY A 209 2.49 -21.90 -14.09
CA GLY A 209 3.43 -23.03 -14.05
C GLY A 209 4.62 -22.68 -13.14
N ASP A 210 5.84 -22.61 -13.68
CA ASP A 210 7.00 -22.03 -12.94
C ASP A 210 6.87 -20.51 -12.71
N LEU A 211 5.90 -19.86 -13.35
CA LEU A 211 5.62 -18.43 -13.29
C LEU A 211 4.15 -18.14 -13.65
N ILE A 212 3.75 -16.87 -13.66
CA ILE A 212 2.44 -16.45 -14.15
C ILE A 212 2.51 -16.10 -15.63
N TYR A 213 1.90 -16.93 -16.48
CA TYR A 213 1.85 -16.73 -17.93
C TYR A 213 0.84 -15.64 -18.28
N SER A 214 -0.40 -15.79 -17.82
CA SER A 214 -1.47 -14.84 -18.18
C SER A 214 -2.59 -14.74 -17.16
N LEU A 215 -3.35 -13.65 -17.28
CA LEU A 215 -4.54 -13.37 -16.47
C LEU A 215 -5.72 -12.99 -17.37
N MET A 216 -6.91 -13.45 -16.99
CA MET A 216 -8.18 -12.95 -17.50
C MET A 216 -9.12 -12.65 -16.35
N PHE A 217 -9.97 -11.63 -16.52
CA PHE A 217 -10.92 -11.21 -15.50
C PHE A 217 -12.33 -11.34 -16.05
N THR A 218 -13.21 -11.98 -15.28
CA THR A 218 -14.63 -12.04 -15.58
C THR A 218 -15.39 -11.17 -14.58
N THR A 219 -16.17 -10.22 -15.07
CA THR A 219 -17.03 -9.35 -14.28
C THR A 219 -18.49 -9.72 -14.45
N GLN A 220 -19.32 -9.32 -13.49
CA GLN A 220 -20.75 -9.49 -13.57
C GLN A 220 -21.49 -8.22 -13.13
N CYS A 221 -22.50 -7.83 -13.90
CA CYS A 221 -23.45 -6.77 -13.59
C CYS A 221 -24.87 -7.29 -13.84
N GLY A 222 -25.63 -7.47 -12.76
CA GLY A 222 -26.91 -8.19 -12.83
C GLY A 222 -26.74 -9.59 -13.44
N GLY A 223 -27.45 -9.84 -14.56
CA GLY A 223 -27.35 -11.08 -15.33
C GLY A 223 -26.22 -11.11 -16.38
N LEU A 224 -25.60 -9.97 -16.70
CA LEU A 224 -24.57 -9.87 -17.72
C LEU A 224 -23.21 -10.29 -17.16
N THR A 225 -22.52 -11.19 -17.85
CA THR A 225 -21.15 -11.61 -17.53
C THR A 225 -20.24 -11.24 -18.71
N GLN A 226 -19.13 -10.57 -18.43
CA GLN A 226 -18.13 -10.19 -19.43
C GLN A 226 -16.76 -10.70 -19.01
N THR A 227 -15.97 -11.19 -19.97
CA THR A 227 -14.60 -11.64 -19.73
C THR A 227 -13.65 -10.82 -20.57
N THR A 228 -12.57 -10.33 -19.97
CA THR A 228 -11.52 -9.60 -20.69
C THR A 228 -10.81 -10.51 -21.69
N GLU A 229 -10.04 -9.91 -22.58
CA GLU A 229 -8.98 -10.64 -23.28
C GLU A 229 -7.93 -11.20 -22.31
N LYS A 230 -7.06 -12.06 -22.83
CA LYS A 230 -5.92 -12.63 -22.10
C LYS A 230 -4.78 -11.61 -22.07
N PHE A 231 -4.36 -11.25 -20.86
CA PHE A 231 -3.16 -10.43 -20.64
C PHE A 231 -1.95 -11.32 -20.39
N GLY A 232 -0.91 -11.21 -21.21
CA GLY A 232 0.26 -12.10 -21.17
C GLY A 232 0.06 -13.41 -21.95
N GLY A 233 0.95 -14.38 -21.76
CA GLY A 233 0.83 -15.73 -22.33
C GLY A 233 1.03 -15.79 -23.84
N TRP A 234 1.84 -14.91 -24.43
CA TRP A 234 2.12 -14.93 -25.88
C TRP A 234 2.80 -16.21 -26.37
N ASN A 235 3.37 -17.02 -25.47
CA ASN A 235 3.94 -18.34 -25.74
C ASN A 235 3.09 -19.51 -25.21
N GLY A 236 1.83 -19.25 -24.85
CA GLY A 236 0.93 -20.24 -24.23
C GLY A 236 1.07 -20.29 -22.72
N GLY A 237 0.63 -21.39 -22.13
CA GLY A 237 0.72 -21.64 -20.69
C GLY A 237 0.55 -23.11 -20.35
N GLU A 238 0.67 -23.45 -19.08
CA GLU A 238 0.82 -24.84 -18.62
C GLU A 238 -0.44 -25.33 -17.89
N THR A 239 -0.77 -24.68 -16.77
CA THR A 239 -1.92 -25.03 -15.94
C THR A 239 -2.86 -23.84 -15.84
N VAL A 240 -4.15 -24.08 -16.08
CA VAL A 240 -5.19 -23.06 -15.89
C VAL A 240 -5.90 -23.29 -14.57
N SER A 241 -5.95 -22.25 -13.74
CA SER A 241 -6.69 -22.22 -12.47
C SER A 241 -7.71 -21.09 -12.45
N GLU A 242 -8.77 -21.26 -11.67
CA GLU A 242 -9.83 -20.27 -11.54
C GLU A 242 -10.06 -19.89 -10.08
N VAL A 243 -10.11 -18.59 -9.83
CA VAL A 243 -10.55 -18.01 -8.56
C VAL A 243 -11.96 -17.48 -8.78
N ILE A 244 -12.95 -18.14 -8.18
CA ILE A 244 -14.35 -17.73 -8.23
C ILE A 244 -14.69 -16.99 -6.93
N PHE A 245 -15.14 -15.74 -7.06
CA PHE A 245 -15.49 -14.90 -5.91
C PHE A 245 -16.93 -15.18 -5.49
N GLU A 246 -17.11 -15.38 -4.18
CA GLU A 246 -18.42 -15.50 -3.58
C GLU A 246 -19.11 -14.13 -3.46
N ARG A 247 -20.40 -14.13 -3.15
CA ARG A 247 -21.14 -12.89 -2.85
C ARG A 247 -20.47 -12.13 -1.68
N HIS A 248 -20.23 -10.84 -1.87
CA HIS A 248 -19.53 -9.95 -0.93
C HIS A 248 -18.08 -10.38 -0.60
N GLU A 249 -17.46 -11.17 -1.47
CA GLU A 249 -16.02 -11.44 -1.38
C GLU A 249 -15.25 -10.39 -2.20
N GLU A 250 -14.37 -9.66 -1.53
CA GLU A 250 -13.59 -8.57 -2.14
C GLU A 250 -12.10 -8.76 -1.88
N ILE A 251 -11.27 -8.42 -2.88
CA ILE A 251 -9.82 -8.44 -2.73
C ILE A 251 -9.40 -7.29 -1.81
N ILE A 252 -8.68 -7.63 -0.75
CA ILE A 252 -8.13 -6.68 0.25
C ILE A 252 -6.61 -6.69 0.30
N ALA A 253 -5.97 -7.64 -0.38
CA ALA A 253 -4.52 -7.69 -0.49
C ALA A 253 -4.09 -8.55 -1.69
N ILE A 254 -2.88 -8.30 -2.19
CA ILE A 254 -2.16 -9.24 -3.04
C ILE A 254 -0.78 -9.51 -2.47
N SER A 255 -0.30 -10.73 -2.68
CA SER A 255 1.07 -11.13 -2.36
C SER A 255 1.61 -12.03 -3.45
N GLY A 256 2.92 -12.21 -3.49
CA GLY A 256 3.55 -13.06 -4.49
C GLY A 256 5.06 -12.95 -4.47
N THR A 257 5.70 -13.46 -5.50
CA THR A 257 7.16 -13.40 -5.65
C THR A 257 7.57 -12.96 -7.04
N ILE A 258 8.64 -12.16 -7.11
CA ILE A 258 9.30 -11.70 -8.33
C ILE A 258 10.57 -12.53 -8.53
N ALA A 259 10.77 -13.06 -9.72
CA ALA A 259 11.98 -13.79 -10.05
C ALA A 259 12.39 -13.59 -11.50
N LEU A 260 13.56 -14.12 -11.86
CA LEU A 260 13.97 -14.24 -13.25
C LEU A 260 13.28 -15.46 -13.89
N SER A 261 12.72 -15.30 -15.08
CA SER A 261 12.20 -16.40 -15.89
C SER A 261 13.29 -17.44 -16.17
N ARG A 262 12.87 -18.69 -16.35
CA ARG A 262 13.70 -19.84 -16.71
C ARG A 262 13.18 -20.44 -18.02
N GLY A 263 13.97 -21.30 -18.66
CA GLY A 263 13.60 -21.94 -19.91
C GLY A 263 13.97 -21.10 -21.13
N SER A 264 13.15 -21.16 -22.19
CA SER A 264 13.46 -20.59 -23.51
C SER A 264 13.67 -19.08 -23.51
N ASP A 265 12.94 -18.34 -22.66
CA ASP A 265 13.06 -16.88 -22.50
C ASP A 265 13.64 -16.53 -21.12
N ALA A 266 14.79 -17.09 -20.77
CA ALA A 266 15.40 -16.92 -19.45
C ALA A 266 15.92 -15.49 -19.18
N GLY A 267 15.92 -15.09 -17.91
CA GLY A 267 16.53 -13.83 -17.45
C GLY A 267 15.59 -12.61 -17.46
N LEU A 268 14.31 -12.79 -17.78
CA LEU A 268 13.31 -11.72 -17.71
C LEU A 268 12.79 -11.58 -16.28
N THR A 269 12.70 -10.36 -15.76
CA THR A 269 12.06 -10.12 -14.45
C THR A 269 10.54 -10.27 -14.60
N ILE A 270 9.94 -11.22 -13.87
CA ILE A 270 8.52 -11.60 -14.00
C ILE A 270 7.86 -11.81 -12.64
N ILE A 271 6.53 -11.93 -12.62
CA ILE A 271 5.77 -12.45 -11.49
C ILE A 271 5.85 -13.98 -11.52
N SER A 272 6.57 -14.55 -10.55
CA SER A 272 6.76 -16.01 -10.42
C SER A 272 5.65 -16.68 -9.62
N SER A 273 5.08 -15.98 -8.64
CA SER A 273 3.87 -16.44 -7.95
C SER A 273 2.95 -15.29 -7.58
N ILE A 274 1.66 -15.58 -7.42
CA ILE A 274 0.67 -14.62 -6.95
C ILE A 274 -0.40 -15.28 -6.09
N SER A 275 -0.83 -14.58 -5.03
CA SER A 275 -2.00 -14.90 -4.22
C SER A 275 -2.93 -13.70 -4.15
N PHE A 276 -4.23 -13.96 -4.16
CA PHE A 276 -5.27 -12.95 -3.98
C PHE A 276 -5.90 -13.16 -2.60
N MET A 277 -5.72 -12.18 -1.71
CA MET A 277 -6.26 -12.24 -0.35
C MET A 277 -7.56 -11.44 -0.32
N THR A 278 -8.63 -12.09 0.13
CA THR A 278 -9.95 -11.48 0.24
C THR A 278 -10.33 -11.27 1.68
N ASN A 279 -11.41 -10.52 1.90
CA ASN A 279 -12.07 -10.41 3.22
C ASN A 279 -12.58 -11.76 3.76
N LYS A 280 -12.52 -12.85 2.99
CA LYS A 280 -12.95 -14.19 3.41
C LYS A 280 -11.82 -15.21 3.48
N LYS A 281 -10.95 -15.27 2.47
CA LYS A 281 -9.92 -16.30 2.33
C LYS A 281 -8.78 -15.85 1.43
N THR A 282 -7.71 -16.64 1.41
CA THR A 282 -6.61 -16.47 0.47
C THR A 282 -6.74 -17.49 -0.66
N HIS A 283 -6.60 -17.01 -1.90
CA HIS A 283 -6.54 -17.85 -3.10
C HIS A 283 -5.11 -17.89 -3.63
N GLY A 284 -4.56 -19.08 -3.82
CA GLY A 284 -3.18 -19.29 -4.24
C GLY A 284 -2.28 -19.85 -3.12
N PRO A 285 -0.94 -19.78 -3.28
CA PRO A 285 -0.24 -19.17 -4.41
C PRO A 285 -0.43 -19.95 -5.71
N PHE A 286 -0.57 -19.21 -6.81
CA PHE A 286 -0.44 -19.74 -8.17
C PHE A 286 0.98 -19.48 -8.68
N GLY A 287 1.50 -20.31 -9.57
CA GLY A 287 2.89 -20.26 -10.01
C GLY A 287 3.88 -20.88 -9.01
N ASN A 288 5.16 -20.57 -9.15
CA ASN A 288 6.23 -21.07 -8.28
C ASN A 288 6.73 -19.98 -7.32
N VAL A 289 6.64 -20.25 -6.01
CA VAL A 289 7.09 -19.32 -4.97
C VAL A 289 8.62 -19.31 -4.92
N ARG A 290 9.23 -18.34 -5.61
CA ARG A 290 10.69 -18.18 -5.67
C ARG A 290 11.10 -16.73 -5.89
N GLY A 291 12.30 -16.37 -5.43
CA GLY A 291 12.83 -15.01 -5.60
C GLY A 291 12.33 -14.04 -4.54
N LYS A 292 12.17 -12.77 -4.91
CA LYS A 292 11.89 -11.68 -3.97
C LYS A 292 10.38 -11.58 -3.69
N PRO A 293 9.93 -11.69 -2.42
CA PRO A 293 8.51 -11.56 -2.10
C PRO A 293 8.02 -10.11 -2.23
N PHE A 294 6.73 -9.97 -2.49
CA PHE A 294 6.00 -8.72 -2.32
C PHE A 294 4.65 -8.97 -1.65
N THR A 295 4.16 -7.96 -0.94
CA THR A 295 2.82 -7.96 -0.36
C THR A 295 2.35 -6.53 -0.21
N VAL A 296 1.08 -6.30 -0.55
CA VAL A 296 0.36 -5.06 -0.28
C VAL A 296 -1.03 -5.41 0.20
N SER A 297 -1.50 -4.71 1.23
CA SER A 297 -2.85 -4.81 1.76
C SER A 297 -3.51 -3.43 1.79
N TRP A 298 -4.82 -3.40 1.84
CA TRP A 298 -5.60 -2.19 2.13
C TRP A 298 -6.80 -2.57 2.97
N ASN A 299 -7.05 -1.81 4.03
CA ASN A 299 -8.16 -2.05 4.95
C ASN A 299 -9.17 -0.90 4.99
N ILE A 300 -8.87 0.22 4.32
CA ILE A 300 -9.82 1.30 4.02
C ILE A 300 -9.60 1.66 2.55
N GLY A 301 -10.69 1.76 1.79
CA GLY A 301 -10.66 1.85 0.33
C GLY A 301 -11.26 0.60 -0.32
N SER A 302 -11.56 0.69 -1.61
CA SER A 302 -12.08 -0.44 -2.40
C SER A 302 -11.15 -0.78 -3.54
N PHE A 303 -10.95 -2.08 -3.78
CA PHE A 303 -10.29 -2.58 -4.98
C PHE A 303 -11.18 -2.33 -6.20
N VAL A 304 -10.60 -1.82 -7.28
CA VAL A 304 -11.32 -1.58 -8.55
C VAL A 304 -10.61 -2.10 -9.78
N GLY A 305 -9.45 -2.75 -9.66
CA GLY A 305 -8.80 -3.33 -10.84
C GLY A 305 -7.31 -3.60 -10.68
N PHE A 306 -6.71 -4.09 -11.76
CA PHE A 306 -5.30 -4.37 -11.88
C PHE A 306 -4.67 -3.65 -13.07
N TYR A 307 -3.38 -3.38 -12.99
CA TYR A 307 -2.60 -2.91 -14.13
C TYR A 307 -1.18 -3.47 -14.06
N GLY A 308 -0.45 -3.41 -15.17
CA GLY A 308 0.94 -3.80 -15.15
C GLY A 308 1.57 -3.86 -16.51
N LEU A 309 2.63 -4.65 -16.58
CA LEU A 309 3.31 -5.01 -17.82
C LEU A 309 3.12 -6.50 -18.10
N ALA A 310 2.96 -6.85 -19.37
CA ALA A 310 2.84 -8.21 -19.85
C ALA A 310 3.50 -8.38 -21.22
N GLY A 311 3.88 -9.62 -21.52
CA GLY A 311 4.41 -10.05 -22.81
C GLY A 311 4.22 -11.55 -22.95
N TYR A 312 5.31 -12.31 -23.02
CA TYR A 312 5.24 -13.77 -22.85
C TYR A 312 4.63 -14.16 -21.50
N TYR A 313 4.85 -13.34 -20.47
CA TYR A 313 4.42 -13.56 -19.09
C TYR A 313 3.74 -12.32 -18.51
N ILE A 314 3.24 -12.42 -17.29
CA ILE A 314 2.96 -11.23 -16.48
C ILE A 314 4.30 -10.71 -15.94
N ASP A 315 4.80 -9.64 -16.56
CA ASP A 315 6.08 -8.99 -16.23
C ASP A 315 5.97 -8.18 -14.92
N SER A 316 4.83 -7.51 -14.71
CA SER A 316 4.55 -6.78 -13.47
C SER A 316 3.05 -6.63 -13.20
N ILE A 317 2.71 -6.39 -11.94
CA ILE A 317 1.33 -6.17 -11.49
C ILE A 317 1.24 -5.09 -10.42
N GLY A 318 0.19 -4.29 -10.47
CA GLY A 318 -0.23 -3.31 -9.49
C GLY A 318 -1.75 -3.27 -9.42
N VAL A 319 -2.29 -2.50 -8.49
CA VAL A 319 -3.73 -2.43 -8.21
C VAL A 319 -4.27 -1.01 -8.36
N TYR A 320 -5.51 -0.91 -8.82
CA TYR A 320 -6.31 0.31 -8.71
C TYR A 320 -7.16 0.24 -7.45
N LEU A 321 -7.07 1.29 -6.63
CA LEU A 321 -7.89 1.46 -5.43
C LEU A 321 -8.68 2.76 -5.53
N LYS A 322 -9.87 2.81 -4.93
CA LYS A 322 -10.67 4.03 -4.76
C LYS A 322 -11.00 4.30 -3.31
N GLU A 323 -11.30 5.55 -2.99
CA GLU A 323 -11.84 5.94 -1.68
C GLU A 323 -13.25 5.35 -1.49
N VAL A 324 -13.58 4.98 -0.26
CA VAL A 324 -14.96 4.62 0.11
C VAL A 324 -15.66 5.92 0.50
N GLN A 325 -16.68 6.31 -0.26
CA GLN A 325 -17.53 7.47 0.03
C GLN A 325 -18.53 7.17 1.15
#